data_AF-A0A1G8LN01-F1
#
_entry.id   AF-A0A1G8LN01-F1
#
_cell.length_a   1.000
_cell.length_b   1.000
_cell.length_c   1.000
_cell.angle_alpha   90.00
_cell.angle_beta   90.00
_cell.angle_gamma   90.00
#
_symmetry.space_group_name_H-M   'P 1'
#
loop_
_entity.id
_entity.type
_entity.pdbx_description
1 polymer ?
#
loop_
_entity_poly.entity_id
_entity_poly.type
_entity_poly.pdbx_seq_one_letter_code
_entity_poly.pdbx_strand_id
1 'polypeptide(L)' 'MLFRKKTIQKAENERLAQIIHAVKQELDRYEYIVANSVEPSQEIQADLKKKRAKYMFLLKEARYRKLNSEQNT' A
#
# COMPACT_ATOMS: atom_id res chain seq x y z
N MET A 1 27.50 -14.03 3.70
CA MET A 1 26.75 -12.76 3.58
C MET A 1 25.58 -12.82 2.58
N LEU A 2 25.73 -13.46 1.41
CA LEU A 2 24.69 -13.55 0.36
C LEU A 2 23.36 -14.18 0.83
N PHE A 3 23.42 -15.25 1.63
CA PHE A 3 22.21 -15.90 2.17
C PHE A 3 21.43 -14.99 3.12
N ARG A 4 22.13 -14.25 4.01
CA ARG A 4 21.52 -13.26 4.91
C ARG A 4 20.89 -12.09 4.14
N LYS A 5 21.48 -11.68 3.02
CA LYS A 5 20.89 -10.64 2.14
C LYS A 5 19.57 -11.11 1.54
N LYS A 6 19.50 -12.36 1.05
CA LYS A 6 18.25 -12.94 0.52
C LYS A 6 17.15 -13.06 1.58
N THR A 7 17.50 -13.43 2.82
CA THR A 7 16.51 -13.52 3.91
C THR A 7 15.98 -12.15 4.32
N ILE A 8 16.84 -11.12 4.37
CA ILE A 8 16.41 -9.74 4.64
C ILE A 8 15.49 -9.22 3.52
N GLN A 9 15.85 -9.46 2.26
CA GLN A 9 15.03 -9.04 1.12
C GLN A 9 13.63 -9.67 1.16
N LYS A 10 13.54 -10.97 1.45
CA LYS A 10 12.26 -11.66 1.61
C LYS A 10 11.43 -11.06 2.74
N ALA A 11 12.03 -10.83 3.91
CA ALA A 11 11.34 -10.23 5.05
C ALA A 11 10.81 -8.82 4.75
N GLU A 12 11.60 -7.98 4.07
CA GLU A 12 11.16 -6.62 3.68
C GLU A 12 10.09 -6.65 2.59
N ASN A 13 10.11 -7.65 1.70
CA ASN A 13 9.07 -7.87 0.71
C ASN A 13 7.74 -8.29 1.37
N GLU A 14 7.77 -9.20 2.34
CA GLU A 14 6.60 -9.58 3.14
C GLU A 14 6.05 -8.39 3.93
N ARG A 15 6.94 -7.60 4.55
CA ARG A 15 6.56 -6.36 5.24
C ARG A 15 5.89 -5.36 4.29
N LEU A 16 6.43 -5.17 3.08
CA LEU A 16 5.84 -4.30 2.07
C LEU A 16 4.42 -4.78 1.70
N ALA A 17 4.22 -6.08 1.50
CA ALA A 17 2.91 -6.64 1.20
C ALA A 17 1.90 -6.39 2.35
N GLN A 18 2.31 -6.61 3.59
CA GLN A 18 1.48 -6.33 4.78
C GLN A 18 1.10 -4.84 4.86
N ILE A 19 2.05 -3.94 4.62
CA ILE A 19 1.80 -2.49 4.62
C ILE A 19 0.82 -2.10 3.52
N ILE A 20 0.99 -2.63 2.29
CA ILE A 20 0.06 -2.38 1.18
C ILE A 20 -1.36 -2.80 1.55
N HIS A 21 -1.51 -3.97 2.16
CA HIS A 21 -2.81 -4.47 2.60
C HIS A 21 -3.45 -3.57 3.66
N ALA A 22 -2.70 -3.20 4.70
CA ALA A 22 -3.19 -2.31 5.76
C ALA A 22 -3.59 -0.93 5.21
N VAL A 23 -2.77 -0.34 4.33
CA VAL A 23 -3.06 0.95 3.69
C VAL A 23 -4.29 0.86 2.80
N LYS A 24 -4.49 -0.27 2.10
CA LYS A 24 -5.71 -0.49 1.31
C LYS A 24 -6.95 -0.52 2.19
N GLN A 25 -6.94 -1.28 3.29
CA GLN A 25 -8.08 -1.36 4.20
C GLN A 25 -8.42 0.01 4.80
N GLU A 26 -7.41 0.79 5.18
CA GLU A 26 -7.60 2.14 5.68
C GLU A 26 -8.21 3.06 4.62
N LEU A 27 -7.70 2.99 3.38
CA LEU A 27 -8.19 3.77 2.26
C LEU A 27 -9.65 3.42 1.93
N ASP A 28 -9.98 2.13 1.82
CA ASP A 28 -11.32 1.65 1.51
C ASP A 28 -12.33 2.13 2.58
N ARG A 29 -11.95 2.05 3.87
CA ARG A 29 -12.77 2.57 4.98
C ARG A 29 -12.97 4.08 4.86
N TYR A 30 -11.91 4.83 4.54
CA TYR A 30 -11.98 6.28 4.44
C TYR A 30 -12.81 6.72 3.23
N GLU A 31 -12.65 6.05 2.09
CA GLU A 31 -13.47 6.26 0.88
C GLU A 31 -14.95 6.01 1.17
N TYR A 32 -15.29 4.96 1.91
CA TYR A 32 -16.66 4.69 2.34
C TYR A 32 -17.24 5.82 3.20
N ILE A 33 -16.49 6.32 4.19
CA ILE A 33 -16.95 7.41 5.07
C ILE A 33 -17.18 8.68 4.25
N VAL A 34 -16.22 9.04 3.38
CA VAL A 34 -16.32 10.25 2.54
C VAL A 34 -17.48 10.16 1.57
N ALA A 35 -17.71 9.00 0.95
CA ALA A 35 -18.81 8.79 0.01
C ALA A 35 -20.20 8.90 0.65
N ASN A 36 -20.31 8.57 1.95
CA ASN A 36 -21.56 8.67 2.71
C ASN A 36 -21.70 10.00 3.49
N SER A 37 -20.76 10.93 3.31
CA SER A 37 -20.81 12.25 3.94
C SER A 37 -21.55 13.25 3.04
N VAL A 38 -22.50 14.00 3.60
CA VAL A 38 -23.31 14.99 2.86
C VAL A 38 -22.45 16.07 2.20
N GLU A 39 -21.41 16.54 2.91
CA GLU A 39 -20.43 17.49 2.37
C GLU A 39 -19.05 17.27 3.04
N PRO A 40 -18.14 16.51 2.42
CA PRO A 40 -16.79 16.34 2.96
C PRO A 40 -15.97 17.63 2.76
N SER A 41 -15.35 18.12 3.84
CA SER A 41 -14.50 19.31 3.81
C SER A 41 -13.33 19.17 2.83
N GLN A 42 -12.79 20.29 2.35
CA GLN A 42 -11.63 20.30 1.45
C GLN A 42 -10.41 19.58 2.07
N GLU A 43 -10.24 19.68 3.39
CA GLU A 43 -9.17 19.00 4.12
C GLU A 43 -9.31 17.47 4.02
N ILE A 44 -10.52 16.95 4.24
CA ILE A 44 -10.83 15.52 4.11
C ILE A 44 -10.56 15.02 2.68
N GLN A 45 -10.93 15.81 1.67
CA GLN A 45 -10.67 15.46 0.28
C GLN A 45 -9.16 15.46 -0.05
N ALA A 46 -8.42 16.44 0.48
CA ALA A 46 -6.97 16.50 0.33
C ALA A 46 -6.28 15.29 0.99
N ASP A 47 -6.73 14.90 2.18
CA ASP A 47 -6.21 13.74 2.90
C ASP A 47 -6.55 12.42 2.20
N LEU A 48 -7.76 12.28 1.65
CA LEU A 48 -8.10 11.14 0.81
C LEU A 48 -7.15 11.03 -0.39
N LYS A 49 -6.85 12.16 -1.05
CA LYS A 49 -5.91 12.20 -2.18
C LYS A 49 -4.49 11.78 -1.75
N LYS A 50 -4.01 12.24 -0.59
CA LYS A 50 -2.70 11.82 -0.03
C LYS A 50 -2.66 10.32 0.26
N LYS A 51 -3.70 9.77 0.91
CA LYS A 51 -3.80 8.34 1.23
C LYS A 51 -3.80 7.49 -0.05
N ARG A 52 -4.58 7.88 -1.06
CA ARG A 52 -4.60 7.22 -2.37
C ARG A 52 -3.25 7.28 -3.08
N ALA A 53 -2.58 8.43 -3.05
CA ALA A 53 -1.24 8.57 -3.62
C ALA A 53 -0.22 7.65 -2.93
N LYS A 54 -0.26 7.54 -1.59
CA LYS A 54 0.58 6.61 -0.81
C LYS A 54 0.33 5.16 -1.24
N TYR A 55 -0.93 4.75 -1.35
CA TYR A 55 -1.28 3.40 -1.80
C TYR A 55 -0.73 3.09 -3.19
N MET A 56 -0.94 4.00 -4.15
CA MET A 56 -0.44 3.85 -5.53
C MET A 56 1.09 3.79 -5.60
N PHE A 57 1.78 4.60 -4.80
CA PHE A 57 3.24 4.56 -4.69
C PHE A 57 3.74 3.20 -4.21
N LEU A 58 3.13 2.64 -3.16
CA LEU A 58 3.50 1.33 -2.63
C LEU A 58 3.23 0.19 -3.64
N LEU A 59 2.14 0.26 -4.39
CA LEU A 59 1.88 -0.68 -5.48
C LEU A 59 2.93 -0.59 -6.59
N LYS A 60 3.36 0.62 -6.96
CA LYS A 60 4.44 0.82 -7.93
C LYS A 60 5.75 0.22 -7.43
N GLU A 61 6.06 0.39 -6.16
CA GLU A 61 7.25 -0.20 -5.53
C GLU A 61 7.19 -1.73 -5.53
N ALA A 62 6.03 -2.33 -5.18
CA ALA A 62 5.83 -3.78 -5.25
C ALA A 62 6.06 -4.34 -6.67
N ARG A 63 5.59 -3.62 -7.70
CA ARG A 63 5.85 -3.99 -9.10
C ARG A 63 7.32 -3.87 -9.47
N TYR A 64 7.99 -2.79 -9.04
CA TYR A 64 9.42 -2.60 -9.28
C TYR A 64 10.25 -3.72 -8.65
N ARG A 65 9.88 -4.17 -7.45
CA ARG A 65 10.52 -5.30 -6.75
C ARG A 65 10.12 -6.67 -7.30
N LYS A 66 9.21 -6.73 -8.28
CA LYS A 66 8.65 -7.96 -8.87
C LYS A 66 8.10 -8.95 -7.84
N LEU A 67 7.41 -8.46 -6.81
CA LEU A 67 6.80 -9.33 -5.78
C LEU A 67 5.89 -10.42 -6.38
N ASN A 68 5.30 -10.17 -7.55
CA ASN A 68 4.42 -11.12 -8.24
C ASN A 68 5.17 -12.22 -9.02
N SER A 69 6.47 -12.07 -9.31
CA SER A 69 7.23 -13.08 -10.08
C SER A 69 7.82 -14.18 -9.21
N GLU A 70 7.95 -13.97 -7.89
CA GLU A 70 8.54 -14.94 -6.96
C GLU A 70 7.51 -15.95 -6.40
N GLN A 71 6.21 -15.79 -6.71
CA GLN A 71 5.13 -16.68 -6.25
C GLN A 71 4.78 -17.82 -7.23
N ASN A 72 5.46 -17.91 -8.39
CA ASN A 72 5.11 -18.85 -9.49
C ASN A 72 6.23 -19.86 -9.85
N THR A 73 7.13 -20.19 -8.93
CA THR A 73 8.15 -21.26 -9.09
C THR A 73 8.34 -21.97 -7.76
#